data_AF-A0A5D4SDV8-F1
#
_entry.id   AF-A0A5D4SDV8-F1
#
_cell.length_a   1.000
_cell.length_b   1.000
_cell.length_c   1.000
_cell.angle_alpha   90.00
_cell.angle_beta   90.00
_cell.angle_gamma   90.00
#
_symmetry.space_group_name_H-M   'P 1'
#
loop_
_entity.id
_entity.type
_entity.pdbx_description
1 polymer ?
#
loop_
_entity_poly.entity_id
_entity_poly.type
_entity_poly.pdbx_seq_one_letter_code
_entity_poly.pdbx_strand_id
1 'polypeptide(L)'
;MAKYRKKPIVVEAEVYVEGMEDYFKYHIPMFGFFTKDECLSAGFTPDFEKDKMPFLKTLEGEHIISEGDYIITGVKGERYPCKPDIFRMTYEKV
;
A
#
# COMPACT_ATOMS: atom_id res chain seq x y z
N MET A 1 -7.77 9.91 32.89
CA MET A 1 -7.32 9.02 31.79
C MET A 1 -5.80 8.97 31.81
N ALA A 2 -5.20 7.80 31.59
CA ALA A 2 -3.75 7.65 31.56
C ALA A 2 -3.18 8.20 30.24
N LYS A 3 -2.02 8.87 30.30
CA LYS A 3 -1.30 9.40 29.13
C LYS A 3 -0.11 8.51 28.84
N TYR A 4 0.13 8.20 27.57
CA TYR A 4 1.23 7.36 27.12
C TYR A 4 2.01 8.08 26.00
N ARG A 5 3.31 7.79 25.89
CA ARG A 5 4.17 8.26 24.79
C ARG A 5 4.62 7.07 23.94
N LYS A 6 4.69 7.23 22.62
CA LYS A 6 5.24 6.22 21.71
C LYS A 6 6.74 6.03 22.01
N LYS A 7 7.23 4.79 21.92
CA LYS A 7 8.68 4.52 22.03
C LYS A 7 9.38 5.04 20.77
N PRO A 8 10.57 5.65 20.88
CA PRO A 8 11.39 5.97 19.72
C PRO A 8 11.90 4.66 19.11
N ILE A 9 11.55 4.39 17.86
CA ILE A 9 11.96 3.19 17.13
C ILE A 9 12.58 3.61 15.80
N VAL A 10 13.65 2.94 15.40
CA VAL A 10 14.18 3.02 14.04
C VAL A 10 13.42 1.99 13.21
N VAL A 11 13.03 2.37 11.99
CA VAL A 11 12.33 1.50 11.04
C VAL A 11 13.11 1.41 9.74
N GLU A 12 12.92 0.32 9.01
CA GLU A 12 13.37 0.22 7.63
C GLU A 12 12.27 0.74 6.72
N ALA A 13 12.64 1.47 5.68
CA ALA A 13 11.70 1.97 4.70
C ALA A 13 12.35 2.04 3.32
N GLU A 14 11.61 1.60 2.32
CA GLU A 14 12.03 1.62 0.92
C GLU A 14 11.01 2.37 0.09
N VAL A 15 11.48 3.13 -0.89
CA VAL A 15 10.56 3.76 -1.86
C VAL A 15 10.02 2.65 -2.75
N TYR A 16 8.69 2.58 -2.85
CA TYR A 16 8.00 1.64 -3.70
C TYR A 16 8.42 1.82 -5.16
N VAL A 17 8.77 0.69 -5.76
CA VAL A 17 8.95 0.51 -7.21
C VAL A 17 8.11 -0.67 -7.65
N GLU A 18 7.67 -0.66 -8.92
CA GLU A 18 6.91 -1.78 -9.49
C GLU A 18 7.64 -3.12 -9.28
N GLY A 19 6.91 -4.13 -8.79
CA GLY A 19 7.43 -5.44 -8.39
C GLY A 19 7.54 -5.64 -6.88
N MET A 20 7.32 -4.60 -6.06
CA MET A 20 7.29 -4.70 -4.59
C MET A 20 5.88 -4.91 -4.02
N GLU A 21 4.84 -4.76 -4.84
CA GLU A 21 3.44 -5.02 -4.51
C GLU A 21 3.18 -6.51 -4.26
N ASP A 22 2.12 -6.82 -3.51
CA ASP A 22 1.73 -8.22 -3.31
C ASP A 22 0.87 -8.73 -4.48
N TYR A 23 0.04 -7.86 -5.06
CA TYR A 23 -0.81 -8.16 -6.23
C TYR A 23 -1.41 -6.88 -6.82
N PHE A 24 -2.10 -7.04 -7.96
CA PHE A 24 -2.82 -5.97 -8.63
C PHE A 24 -4.34 -6.14 -8.52
N LYS A 25 -5.04 -5.02 -8.42
CA LYS A 25 -6.49 -4.92 -8.61
C LYS A 25 -6.81 -3.87 -9.66
N TYR A 26 -8.04 -3.89 -10.15
CA TYR A 26 -8.53 -3.02 -11.21
C TYR A 26 -9.64 -2.14 -10.67
N HIS A 27 -9.53 -0.84 -10.92
CA HIS A 27 -10.55 0.10 -10.54
C HIS A 27 -11.67 0.10 -11.58
N ILE A 28 -12.85 -0.34 -11.18
CA ILE A 28 -14.07 -0.27 -11.97
C ILE A 28 -14.89 0.93 -11.47
N PRO A 29 -15.08 1.97 -12.28
CA PRO A 29 -15.87 3.14 -11.89
C PRO A 29 -17.23 2.72 -11.33
N MET A 30 -17.67 3.34 -10.23
CA MET A 30 -18.93 3.04 -9.52
C MET A 30 -18.99 1.71 -8.75
N PHE A 31 -18.08 0.76 -9.02
CA PHE A 31 -18.11 -0.56 -8.41
C PHE A 31 -16.92 -0.83 -7.47
N GLY A 32 -15.83 -0.07 -7.57
CA GLY A 32 -14.66 -0.17 -6.68
C GLY A 32 -13.51 -0.97 -7.27
N PHE A 33 -12.77 -1.71 -6.43
CA PHE A 33 -11.57 -2.44 -6.83
C PHE A 33 -11.81 -3.95 -6.86
N PHE A 34 -11.43 -4.58 -7.95
CA PHE A 34 -11.63 -6.01 -8.17
C PHE A 34 -10.33 -6.68 -8.60
N THR A 35 -10.15 -7.95 -8.24
CA THR A 35 -9.13 -8.80 -8.85
C THR A 35 -9.50 -9.12 -10.30
N LYS A 36 -8.53 -9.65 -11.06
CA LYS A 36 -8.76 -10.05 -12.46
C LYS A 36 -9.90 -11.05 -12.60
N ASP A 37 -9.97 -12.03 -11.71
CA ASP A 37 -11.00 -13.08 -11.72
C ASP A 37 -12.40 -12.51 -11.40
N GLU A 38 -12.49 -11.61 -10.42
CA GLU A 38 -13.73 -10.92 -10.08
C GLU A 38 -14.23 -10.02 -11.22
N CYS A 39 -13.32 -9.33 -11.93
CA CYS A 39 -13.70 -8.59 -13.14
C CYS A 39 -14.34 -9.51 -14.19
N LEU A 40 -13.68 -10.61 -14.51
CA LEU A 40 -14.15 -11.54 -15.55
C LEU A 40 -15.49 -12.20 -15.17
N SER A 41 -15.65 -12.61 -13.92
CA SER A 41 -16.89 -13.24 -13.45
C SER A 41 -18.08 -12.26 -13.39
N ALA A 42 -17.83 -10.98 -13.13
CA ALA A 42 -18.85 -9.93 -13.17
C ALA A 42 -19.10 -9.37 -14.58
N GLY A 43 -18.36 -9.81 -15.60
CA GLY A 43 -18.47 -9.30 -16.98
C GLY A 43 -17.78 -7.95 -17.22
N PHE A 44 -16.92 -7.50 -16.31
CA PHE A 44 -16.09 -6.31 -16.48
C PHE A 44 -14.82 -6.64 -17.27
N THR A 45 -14.49 -5.78 -18.23
CA THR A 45 -13.31 -5.93 -19.10
C THR A 45 -12.47 -4.64 -19.13
N PRO A 46 -11.85 -4.24 -18.01
CA PRO A 46 -10.90 -3.12 -17.99
C PRO A 46 -9.66 -3.45 -18.83
N ASP A 47 -8.85 -2.44 -19.14
CA ASP A 47 -7.54 -2.67 -19.75
C ASP A 47 -6.62 -3.26 -18.67
N PHE A 48 -6.44 -4.57 -18.68
CA PHE A 48 -5.70 -5.30 -17.64
C PHE A 48 -4.21 -4.92 -17.54
N GLU A 49 -3.68 -4.17 -18.50
CA GLU A 49 -2.31 -3.66 -18.45
C GLU A 49 -2.25 -2.23 -17.94
N LYS A 50 -3.19 -1.38 -18.39
CA LYS A 50 -3.19 0.06 -18.05
C LYS A 50 -3.93 0.42 -16.78
N ASP A 51 -4.99 -0.33 -16.46
CA ASP A 51 -5.86 -0.05 -15.32
C ASP A 51 -5.48 -0.87 -14.08
N LYS A 52 -4.33 -1.56 -14.12
CA LYS A 52 -3.79 -2.28 -12.96
C LYS A 52 -3.34 -1.28 -11.91
N MET A 53 -3.75 -1.51 -10.67
CA MET A 53 -3.33 -0.74 -9.51
C MET A 53 -2.62 -1.65 -8.52
N PRO A 54 -1.41 -1.32 -8.07
CA PRO A 54 -0.67 -2.16 -7.14
C PRO A 54 -1.26 -2.04 -5.73
N PHE A 55 -1.38 -3.18 -5.06
CA PHE A 55 -1.87 -3.29 -3.69
C PHE A 55 -0.84 -3.94 -2.79
N LEU A 56 -0.75 -3.41 -1.57
CA LEU A 56 0.02 -3.98 -0.47
C LEU A 56 -0.94 -4.53 0.58
N LYS A 57 -0.68 -5.77 1.03
CA LYS A 57 -1.41 -6.40 2.11
C LYS A 57 -0.75 -6.03 3.44
N THR A 58 -1.49 -5.26 4.25
CA THR A 58 -1.06 -4.86 5.60
C THR A 58 -1.90 -5.60 6.65
N LEU A 59 -1.59 -5.37 7.93
CA LEU A 59 -2.41 -5.88 9.04
C LEU A 59 -3.78 -5.19 9.15
N GLU A 60 -3.93 -4.01 8.55
CA GLU A 60 -5.16 -3.21 8.58
C GLU A 60 -6.07 -3.49 7.37
N GLY A 61 -5.54 -4.22 6.39
CA GLY A 61 -6.23 -4.58 5.16
C GLY A 61 -5.36 -4.34 3.93
N GLU A 62 -6.02 -4.23 2.80
CA GLU A 62 -5.36 -4.04 1.51
C GLU A 62 -5.28 -2.54 1.22
N HIS A 63 -4.10 -2.04 0.91
CA HIS A 63 -3.88 -0.64 0.61
C HIS A 63 -3.35 -0.46 -0.80
N ILE A 64 -3.89 0.55 -1.50
CA ILE A 64 -3.35 1.02 -2.77
C ILE A 64 -1.99 1.67 -2.48
N ILE A 65 -0.99 1.29 -3.25
CA ILE A 65 0.31 1.93 -3.25
C ILE A 65 0.56 2.58 -4.61
N SER A 66 1.47 3.54 -4.66
CA SER A 66 1.81 4.24 -5.90
C SER A 66 3.30 4.56 -5.91
N GLU A 67 3.87 4.72 -7.10
CA GLU A 67 5.28 5.08 -7.23
C GLU A 67 5.63 6.30 -6.37
N GLY A 68 6.73 6.19 -5.62
CA GLY A 68 7.16 7.22 -4.68
C GLY A 68 6.62 7.10 -3.26
N ASP A 69 5.61 6.26 -3.02
CA ASP A 69 5.20 5.90 -1.65
C ASP A 69 6.33 5.13 -0.95
N TYR A 70 6.45 5.26 0.36
CA TYR A 70 7.37 4.46 1.16
C TYR A 70 6.66 3.20 1.66
N ILE A 71 7.32 2.05 1.58
CA ILE A 71 6.92 0.83 2.27
C ILE A 71 7.79 0.73 3.52
N ILE A 72 7.16 0.88 4.68
CA ILE A 72 7.80 0.81 5.98
C ILE A 72 7.66 -0.60 6.53
N THR A 73 8.76 -1.17 7.03
CA THR A 73 8.77 -2.43 7.77
C THR A 73 8.72 -2.15 9.26
N GLY A 74 7.65 -2.60 9.91
CA GLY A 74 7.40 -2.50 11.34
C GLY A 74 8.22 -3.49 12.17
N VAL A 75 8.06 -3.42 13.49
CA VAL A 75 8.91 -4.14 14.46
C VAL A 75 8.76 -5.66 14.37
N LYS A 76 7.61 -6.17 13.92
CA LYS A 76 7.35 -7.60 13.72
C LYS A 76 7.42 -8.01 12.24
N GLY A 77 8.03 -7.18 11.39
CA GLY A 77 8.14 -7.43 9.94
C GLY A 77 6.86 -7.11 9.16
N GLU A 78 5.87 -6.48 9.79
CA GLU A 78 4.67 -6.04 9.09
C GLU A 78 4.97 -4.87 8.15
N ARG A 79 4.30 -4.80 6.99
CA ARG A 79 4.53 -3.76 5.99
C ARG A 79 3.39 -2.76 6.00
N TYR A 80 3.72 -1.47 5.85
CA TYR A 80 2.73 -0.40 5.73
C TYR A 80 3.15 0.61 4.67
N PRO A 81 2.21 1.11 3.84
CA PRO A 81 2.50 2.19 2.92
C PRO A 81 2.45 3.54 3.64
N CYS A 82 3.30 4.46 3.25
CA CYS A 82 3.36 5.82 3.78
C CYS A 82 3.60 6.80 2.64
N LYS A 83 2.75 7.84 2.57
CA LYS A 83 2.91 8.88 1.56
C LYS A 83 4.22 9.65 1.77
N PRO A 84 4.95 10.03 0.71
CA PRO A 84 6.31 10.54 0.82
C PRO A 84 6.41 11.85 1.60
N ASP A 85 5.41 12.71 1.51
CA ASP A 85 5.26 13.92 2.31
C ASP A 85 5.11 13.60 3.80
N ILE A 86 4.24 12.66 4.16
CA ILE A 86 4.05 12.22 5.54
C ILE A 86 5.31 11.54 6.09
N PHE A 87 5.97 10.70 5.27
CA PHE A 87 7.18 10.00 5.66
C PHE A 87 8.28 11.00 6.05
N ARG A 88 8.54 12.00 5.20
CA ARG A 88 9.58 13.03 5.45
C ARG A 88 9.25 13.94 6.63
N MET A 89 7.97 14.10 6.98
CA MET A 89 7.54 14.85 8.16
C MET A 89 7.70 14.06 9.46
N THR A 90 7.75 12.73 9.40
CA THR A 90 7.68 11.85 10.58
C THR A 90 8.94 11.03 10.82
N TYR A 91 9.80 10.88 9.80
CA TYR A 91 11.04 10.12 9.87
C TYR A 91 12.23 10.96 9.40
N GLU A 92 13.36 10.77 10.07
CA GLU A 92 14.66 11.28 9.67
C GLU A 92 15.63 10.12 9.46
N LYS A 93 16.62 10.32 8.57
CA LYS A 93 17.65 9.31 8.34
C LYS A 93 18.60 9.29 9.53
N VAL A 94 18.79 8.10 10.09
CA VAL A 94 19.75 7.82 11.18
C VAL A 94 20.96 7.05 10.69
#